data_AF-A0A941Y8F6-F1
#
_entry.id   AF-A0A941Y8F6-F1
#
_cell.length_a   1.000
_cell.length_b   1.000
_cell.length_c   1.000
_cell.angle_alpha   90.00
_cell.angle_beta   90.00
_cell.angle_gamma   90.00
#
_symmetry.space_group_name_H-M   'P 1'
#
loop_
_entity.id
_entity.type
_entity.pdbx_description
1 polymer ?
#
loop_
_entity_poly.entity_id
_entity_poly.type
_entity_poly.pdbx_seq_one_letter_code
_entity_poly.pdbx_strand_id
1 'polypeptide(L)' 'MNVGSLPFEVARPCWLIATGGPERVEVSRSPLVGDTDKWYQPVRRYIADHGLVLASRETFDDADWMFGAVEMSVYVAA' A
#
# COMPACT_ATOMS: atom_id res chain seq x y z
N MET A 1 -4.93 -24.28 -17.44
CA MET A 1 -5.52 -23.14 -16.73
C MET A 1 -4.51 -22.67 -15.70
N ASN A 2 -3.83 -21.56 -15.97
CA ASN A 2 -2.88 -20.98 -15.03
C ASN A 2 -3.71 -20.11 -14.07
N VAL A 3 -3.83 -20.50 -12.81
CA VAL A 3 -4.51 -19.68 -11.79
C VAL A 3 -3.50 -18.61 -11.39
N GLY A 4 -3.28 -17.64 -12.28
CA GLY A 4 -2.51 -16.44 -11.95
C GLY A 4 -3.19 -15.80 -10.76
N SER A 5 -2.51 -15.77 -9.62
CA SER A 5 -3.00 -15.16 -8.39
C SER A 5 -3.54 -13.76 -8.71
N LEU A 6 -4.83 -13.53 -8.43
CA LEU A 6 -5.45 -12.22 -8.65
C LEU A 6 -4.63 -11.14 -7.93
N PRO A 7 -4.45 -9.95 -8.55
CA PRO A 7 -3.70 -8.88 -7.92
C PRO A 7 -4.39 -8.44 -6.62
N PHE A 8 -3.58 -8.13 -5.61
CA PHE A 8 -4.04 -7.50 -4.37
C PHE A 8 -4.39 -6.03 -4.65
N GLU A 9 -5.57 -5.60 -4.20
CA GLU A 9 -6.03 -4.22 -4.37
C GLU A 9 -6.79 -3.71 -3.14
N VAL A 10 -6.46 -2.49 -2.72
CA VAL A 10 -7.24 -1.68 -1.79
C VAL A 10 -7.39 -0.30 -2.41
N ALA A 11 -8.63 0.16 -2.61
CA ALA A 11 -8.91 1.47 -3.18
C ALA A 11 -9.81 2.31 -2.25
N ARG A 12 -9.22 3.35 -1.66
CA ARG A 12 -9.87 4.45 -0.95
C ARG A 12 -9.33 5.75 -1.55
N PRO A 13 -10.01 6.32 -2.56
CA PRO A 13 -9.52 7.49 -3.28
C PRO A 13 -9.09 8.61 -2.33
N CYS A 14 -7.95 9.23 -2.64
CA CYS A 14 -7.34 10.32 -1.86
C CYS A 14 -6.87 9.95 -0.44
N TRP A 15 -7.08 8.71 0.04
CA TRP A 15 -6.74 8.28 1.41
C TRP A 15 -5.75 7.13 1.43
N LEU A 16 -6.01 6.07 0.68
CA LEU A 16 -5.20 4.85 0.64
C LEU A 16 -5.46 4.09 -0.65
N ILE A 17 -4.42 3.89 -1.44
CA ILE A 17 -4.41 3.03 -2.61
C ILE A 17 -3.27 2.03 -2.42
N ALA A 18 -3.55 0.74 -2.52
CA ALA A 18 -2.53 -0.29 -2.53
C ALA A 18 -2.80 -1.27 -3.66
N THR A 19 -1.79 -1.55 -4.47
CA THR A 19 -1.87 -2.49 -5.59
C THR A 19 -0.63 -3.37 -5.61
N GLY A 20 -0.76 -4.62 -6.04
CA GLY A 20 0.40 -5.49 -6.23
C GLY A 20 0.09 -6.98 -6.19
N GLY A 21 1.11 -7.74 -5.80
CA GLY A 21 1.07 -9.20 -5.72
C GLY A 21 2.12 -9.74 -4.75
N PRO A 22 2.34 -11.07 -4.75
CA PRO A 22 3.22 -11.74 -3.79
C PRO A 22 4.69 -11.34 -3.83
N GLU A 23 5.15 -10.68 -4.91
CA GLU A 23 6.55 -10.25 -5.07
C GLU A 23 6.75 -8.76 -4.78
N ARG A 24 5.71 -7.95 -4.95
CA ARG A 24 5.77 -6.48 -4.83
C ARG A 24 4.40 -5.90 -4.55
N VAL A 25 4.34 -4.96 -3.61
CA VAL A 25 3.16 -4.13 -3.33
C VAL A 25 3.57 -2.68 -3.26
N GLU A 26 2.81 -1.82 -3.94
CA GLU A 26 2.93 -0.37 -3.84
C GLU A 26 1.75 0.16 -3.03
N VAL A 27 2.04 1.09 -2.13
CA VAL A 27 1.05 1.68 -1.22
C VAL A 27 1.23 3.18 -1.25
N SER A 28 0.22 3.88 -1.73
CA SER A 28 0.09 5.33 -1.59
C SER A 28 -0.93 5.63 -0.50
N ARG A 29 -0.59 6.44 0.50
CA ARG A 29 -1.51 6.79 1.58
C ARG A 29 -1.35 8.25 1.98
N SER A 30 -2.43 8.88 2.44
CA SER A 30 -2.31 10.19 3.08
C SER A 30 -1.48 10.08 4.37
N PRO A 31 -0.65 11.09 4.72
CA PRO A 31 0.30 11.01 5.82
C PRO A 31 -0.29 10.70 7.20
N LEU A 32 -1.58 10.98 7.39
CA LEU A 32 -2.28 10.72 8.67
C LEU A 32 -2.92 9.33 8.74
N VAL A 33 -2.89 8.54 7.65
CA VAL A 33 -3.33 7.14 7.66
C VAL A 33 -2.19 6.27 8.19
N GLY A 34 -2.27 5.92 9.47
CA GLY A 34 -1.26 5.18 10.20
C GLY A 34 -1.54 3.67 10.29
N ASP A 35 -0.65 2.99 11.00
CA ASP A 35 -0.65 1.52 11.07
C ASP A 35 -1.77 0.93 11.92
N THR A 36 -2.39 1.76 12.76
CA THR A 36 -3.53 1.41 13.61
C THR A 36 -4.88 1.62 12.91
N ASP A 37 -4.90 2.31 11.76
CA ASP A 37 -6.13 2.57 11.03
C ASP A 37 -6.70 1.29 10.45
N LYS A 38 -7.99 1.06 10.71
CA LYS A 38 -8.71 -0.14 10.25
C LYS A 38 -8.62 -0.32 8.74
N TRP A 39 -8.51 0.77 7.99
CA TRP A 39 -8.42 0.74 6.53
C TRP A 39 -7.06 0.28 6.03
N TYR A 40 -6.00 0.40 6.84
CA TYR A 40 -4.66 -0.06 6.50
C TYR A 40 -4.40 -1.53 6.88
N GLN A 41 -5.27 -2.12 7.72
CA GLN A 41 -5.15 -3.51 8.15
C GLN A 41 -5.05 -4.53 6.99
N PRO A 42 -5.84 -4.44 5.89
CA PRO A 42 -5.71 -5.38 4.77
C PRO A 42 -4.33 -5.33 4.12
N VAL A 43 -3.75 -4.13 3.98
CA VAL A 43 -2.41 -3.92 3.42
C VAL A 43 -1.36 -4.55 4.32
N ARG A 44 -1.41 -4.26 5.63
CA ARG A 44 -0.49 -4.86 6.61
C ARG A 44 -0.56 -6.39 6.63
N ARG A 45 -1.78 -6.93 6.60
CA ARG A 45 -1.99 -8.37 6.60
C ARG A 45 -1.42 -9.00 5.34
N TYR A 46 -1.65 -8.41 4.17
CA TYR A 46 -1.11 -8.91 2.92
C TYR A 46 0.43 -8.91 2.91
N ILE A 47 1.05 -7.80 3.34
CA ILE A 47 2.51 -7.69 3.48
C ILE A 47 3.06 -8.80 4.40
N ALA A 48 2.43 -9.01 5.55
CA ALA A 48 2.85 -10.04 6.51
C ALA A 48 2.65 -11.47 5.98
N ASP A 49 1.49 -11.75 5.39
CA ASP A 49 1.13 -13.08 4.87
C ASP A 49 2.06 -13.50 3.70
N HIS A 50 2.62 -12.54 2.96
CA HIS A 50 3.54 -12.76 1.84
C HIS A 50 5.02 -12.53 2.17
N GLY A 51 5.36 -12.18 3.43
CA GLY A 51 6.74 -11.94 3.84
C GLY A 51 7.41 -10.77 3.13
N LEU A 52 6.64 -9.76 2.70
CA LEU A 52 7.16 -8.58 2.04
C LEU A 52 7.84 -7.64 3.06
N VAL A 53 8.94 -7.02 2.64
CA VAL A 53 9.71 -6.05 3.43
C VAL A 53 9.72 -4.68 2.75
N LEU A 54 9.81 -3.62 3.54
CA LEU A 54 9.83 -2.25 3.02
C LEU A 54 11.14 -1.99 2.26
N ALA A 55 11.03 -1.71 0.97
CA ALA A 55 12.16 -1.37 0.10
C ALA A 55 12.41 0.15 0.05
N SER A 56 11.34 0.94 -0.06
CA SER A 56 11.42 2.40 -0.07
C SER A 56 10.19 3.04 0.55
N ARG A 57 10.38 4.24 1.08
CA ARG A 57 9.30 5.11 1.57
C ARG A 57 9.66 6.56 1.31
N GLU A 58 8.77 7.26 0.64
CA GLU A 58 8.94 8.67 0.28
C GLU A 58 7.62 9.43 0.49
N THR A 59 7.70 10.72 0.75
CA THR A 59 6.54 11.58 0.93
C THR A 59 6.63 12.77 -0.02
N PHE A 60 5.52 13.10 -0.67
CA PHE A 60 5.43 14.16 -1.67
C PHE A 60 4.23 15.05 -1.38
N ASP A 61 4.33 16.31 -1.80
CA ASP A 61 3.17 17.20 -1.88
C ASP A 61 2.31 16.77 -3.08
N ASP A 62 1.02 16.57 -2.84
CA ASP A 62 0.05 16.18 -3.85
C ASP A 62 -1.34 16.68 -3.45
N ALA A 63 -1.85 17.66 -4.21
CA ALA A 63 -3.13 18.31 -3.94
C ALA A 63 -4.34 17.38 -4.15
N ASP A 64 -4.17 16.26 -4.86
CA ASP A 64 -5.23 15.28 -5.09
C ASP A 64 -5.40 14.33 -3.89
N TRP A 65 -4.48 14.38 -2.91
CA TRP A 65 -4.54 13.58 -1.69
C TRP A 65 -5.03 14.37 -0.48
N MET A 66 -5.59 13.66 0.49
CA MET A 66 -6.01 14.30 1.73
C MET A 66 -4.80 14.90 2.44
N PHE A 67 -4.99 16.12 2.94
CA PHE A 67 -3.96 16.96 3.55
C PHE A 67 -2.87 17.45 2.60
N GLY A 68 -3.08 17.35 1.28
CA GLY A 68 -2.18 17.90 0.27
C GLY A 68 -0.85 17.16 0.16
N ALA A 69 -0.78 15.92 0.64
CA ALA A 69 0.42 15.11 0.61
C ALA A 69 0.11 13.61 0.52
N VAL A 70 1.07 12.85 0.01
CA VAL A 70 1.01 11.39 -0.12
C VAL A 70 2.33 10.77 0.34
N GLU A 71 2.25 9.74 1.18
CA GLU A 71 3.34 8.83 1.46
C GLU A 71 3.23 7.62 0.54
N MET A 72 4.27 7.37 -0.25
CA MET A 72 4.41 6.18 -1.08
C MET A 72 5.38 5.20 -0.41
N SER A 73 4.92 3.99 -0.13
CA SER A 73 5.73 2.88 0.36
C SER A 73 5.75 1.75 -0.67
N VAL A 74 6.94 1.20 -0.92
CA VAL A 74 7.12 0.02 -1.78
C VAL A 74 7.60 -1.14 -0.93
N TYR A 75 6.91 -2.28 -1.04
CA TYR A 75 7.25 -3.52 -0.35
C TYR A 75 7.62 -4.59 -1.39
N VAL A 76 8.65 -5.39 -1.11
CA VAL A 76 9.15 -6.46 -1.99
C VAL A 76 9.40 -7.74 -1.21
N ALA A 77 9.36 -8.90 -1.89
CA ALA A 77 9.73 -10.16 -1.25
C ALA A 77 11.20 -10.14 -0.81
N ALA A 78 11.46 -10.66 0.40
CA ALA A 78 12.79 -10.79 0.97
C ALA A 78 13.60 -11.94 0.36
#